data_AF-A0A6A5TGH5-F1
#
_entry.id   AF-A0A6A5TGH5-F1
#
_cell.length_a   1.000
_cell.length_b   1.000
_cell.length_c   1.000
_cell.angle_alpha   90.00
_cell.angle_beta   90.00
_cell.angle_gamma   90.00
#
_symmetry.space_group_name_H-M   'P 1'
#
loop_
_entity.id
_entity.type
_entity.pdbx_description
1 polymer ?
#
loop_
_entity_poly.entity_id
_entity_poly.type
_entity_poly.pdbx_seq_one_letter_code
_entity_poly.pdbx_strand_id
1 'polypeptide(L)' 'MTSRSGDDFPFPYASTADCYAIGTVLPAAALIVTSLRIYARCIQGADIGPDDWLIISGLVALIAMGICFIYGR' A
#
# COMPACT_ATOMS: atom_id res chain seq x y z
N MET A 1 -7.30 33.33 -18.88
CA MET A 1 -7.29 32.98 -17.44
C MET A 1 -7.91 31.61 -17.30
N THR A 2 -7.08 30.56 -17.31
CA THR A 2 -7.52 29.17 -17.20
C THR A 2 -7.65 28.82 -15.73
N SER A 3 -8.87 28.72 -15.22
CA SER A 3 -9.14 28.06 -13.94
C SER A 3 -8.72 26.60 -14.07
N ARG A 4 -7.52 26.27 -13.59
CA ARG A 4 -7.13 24.88 -13.31
C ARG A 4 -7.97 24.43 -12.11
N SER A 5 -9.13 23.84 -12.37
CA SER A 5 -9.81 22.99 -11.38
C SER A 5 -8.83 21.87 -11.06
N GLY A 6 -8.56 21.60 -9.79
CA GLY A 6 -7.57 20.64 -9.33
C GLY A 6 -7.91 19.17 -9.62
N ASP A 7 -8.71 18.90 -10.66
CA ASP A 7 -9.32 17.61 -10.99
C ASP A 7 -8.76 16.98 -12.29
N ASP A 8 -7.79 17.63 -12.95
CA ASP A 8 -7.19 17.12 -14.18
C ASP A 8 -6.16 16.02 -13.88
N PHE A 9 -6.63 14.80 -13.64
CA PHE A 9 -5.79 13.61 -13.63
C PHE A 9 -5.37 13.24 -15.08
N PRO A 10 -4.10 12.93 -15.34
CA PRO A 10 -3.59 12.70 -16.71
C PRO A 10 -4.03 11.37 -17.34
N PHE A 11 -4.91 10.61 -16.67
CA PHE A 11 -5.35 9.29 -17.10
C PHE A 11 -6.81 9.32 -17.56
N PRO A 12 -7.09 9.10 -18.86
CA PRO A 12 -8.45 9.26 -19.42
C PRO A 12 -9.47 8.21 -18.96
N TYR A 13 -9.04 7.18 -18.23
CA TYR A 13 -9.89 6.06 -17.81
C TYR A 13 -9.98 5.87 -16.29
N ALA A 14 -9.33 6.72 -15.49
CA ALA A 14 -9.31 6.58 -14.04
C ALA A 14 -9.60 7.93 -13.39
N SER A 15 -10.69 8.00 -12.62
CA SER A 15 -10.97 9.18 -11.81
C SER A 15 -9.88 9.35 -10.75
N THR A 16 -9.57 10.59 -10.40
CA THR A 16 -8.73 10.93 -9.25
C THR A 16 -9.11 10.10 -8.03
N ALA A 17 -10.41 10.00 -7.74
CA ALA A 17 -10.93 9.24 -6.61
C ALA A 17 -10.62 7.74 -6.69
N ASP A 18 -10.65 7.14 -7.88
CA ASP A 18 -10.35 5.72 -8.08
C ASP A 18 -8.87 5.43 -7.86
N CYS A 19 -7.99 6.32 -8.34
CA CYS A 19 -6.56 6.24 -8.08
C CYS A 19 -6.25 6.33 -6.57
N TYR A 20 -6.94 7.23 -5.86
CA TYR A 20 -6.83 7.34 -4.40
C TYR A 20 -7.36 6.10 -3.67
N ALA A 21 -8.47 5.53 -4.11
CA ALA A 21 -9.04 4.31 -3.54
C ALA A 21 -8.11 3.11 -3.75
N ILE A 22 -7.59 2.91 -4.95
CA ILE A 22 -6.68 1.79 -5.26
C ILE A 22 -5.37 1.94 -4.49
N GLY A 23 -4.83 3.16 -4.44
CA GLY A 23 -3.59 3.50 -3.74
C GLY A 23 -3.68 3.35 -2.22
N THR A 24 -4.87 3.25 -1.63
CA THR A 24 -5.07 3.03 -0.19
C THR A 24 -5.51 1.60 0.13
N VAL A 25 -6.40 1.03 -0.68
CA VAL A 25 -6.97 -0.31 -0.46
C VAL A 25 -5.94 -1.40 -0.69
N LEU A 26 -5.16 -1.34 -1.79
CA LEU A 26 -4.13 -2.35 -2.07
C LEU A 26 -3.08 -2.44 -0.96
N PRO A 27 -2.50 -1.32 -0.48
CA PRO A 27 -1.53 -1.41 0.60
C PRO A 27 -2.14 -1.86 1.92
N ALA A 28 -3.35 -1.42 2.26
CA ALA A 28 -4.05 -1.89 3.46
C ALA A 28 -4.33 -3.40 3.41
N ALA A 29 -4.79 -3.91 2.27
CA ALA A 29 -5.02 -5.35 2.08
C ALA A 29 -3.71 -6.15 2.19
N ALA A 30 -2.62 -5.64 1.60
CA ALA A 30 -1.31 -6.25 1.71
C ALA A 30 -0.84 -6.33 3.17
N LEU A 31 -0.97 -5.25 3.95
CA LEU A 31 -0.65 -5.22 5.39
C LEU A 31 -1.44 -6.26 6.18
N ILE A 32 -2.73 -6.42 5.91
CA ILE A 32 -3.58 -7.41 6.59
C ILE A 32 -3.08 -8.83 6.29
N VAL A 33 -2.84 -9.14 5.02
CA VAL A 33 -2.38 -10.48 4.61
C VAL A 33 -1.00 -10.81 5.17
N THR A 34 -0.06 -9.87 5.13
CA THR A 34 1.29 -10.08 5.70
C THR A 34 1.24 -10.23 7.21
N SER A 35 0.44 -9.42 7.91
CA SER A 35 0.28 -9.52 9.37
C SER A 35 -0.34 -10.85 9.77
N LEU A 36 -1.35 -11.31 9.03
CA LEU A 36 -1.99 -12.61 9.26
C LEU A 36 -1.01 -13.77 9.01
N ARG A 37 -0.17 -13.66 7.98
CA ARG A 37 0.87 -14.65 7.67
C ARG A 37 1.90 -14.74 8.79
N ILE A 38 2.38 -13.61 9.30
CA ILE A 38 3.31 -13.58 10.45
C ILE A 38 2.62 -14.16 11.70
N TYR A 39 1.37 -13.79 11.96
CA TYR A 39 0.61 -14.28 13.10
C TYR A 39 0.41 -15.81 13.05
N ALA A 40 0.02 -16.35 11.90
CA ALA A 40 -0.11 -17.80 11.70
C ALA A 40 1.23 -18.52 11.88
N ARG A 41 2.34 -17.92 11.43
CA ARG A 41 3.70 -18.47 11.61
C ARG A 41 4.13 -18.46 13.08
N CYS A 42 3.85 -17.39 13.83
CA CYS A 42 4.09 -17.31 15.27
C CYS A 42 3.36 -18.44 16.02
N ILE A 43 2.11 -18.73 15.64
CA ILE A 43 1.35 -19.84 16.25
C ILE A 43 1.96 -21.20 15.88
N GLN A 44 2.45 -21.35 14.65
CA GLN A 44 3.03 -22.60 14.15
C GLN A 44 4.48 -22.84 14.61
N GLY A 45 5.13 -21.87 15.26
CA GLY A 45 6.52 -21.99 15.72
C GLY A 45 7.53 -22.19 14.59
N ALA A 46 7.22 -21.70 13.38
CA ALA A 46 8.07 -21.87 12.21
C ALA A 46 9.26 -20.91 12.23
N ASP A 47 10.44 -21.41 11.85
CA ASP A 47 11.69 -20.63 11.81
C ASP A 47 11.65 -19.53 10.72
N ILE A 48 12.35 -18.41 10.95
CA ILE A 48 12.34 -17.23 10.08
C ILE A 48 13.13 -17.53 8.80
N GLY A 49 12.41 -17.91 7.76
CA GLY A 49 12.98 -18.17 6.44
C GLY A 49 13.30 -16.90 5.64
N PRO A 50 14.05 -17.02 4.53
CA PRO A 50 14.33 -15.89 3.63
C PRO A 50 13.06 -15.25 3.02
N ASP A 51 11.96 -15.98 2.97
CA ASP A 51 10.63 -15.49 2.59
C ASP A 51 10.10 -14.41 3.56
N ASP A 52 10.47 -14.50 4.83
CA ASP A 52 10.04 -13.56 5.88
C ASP A 52 10.72 -12.19 5.75
N TRP A 53 11.98 -12.18 5.28
CA TRP A 53 12.70 -10.95 4.93
C TRP A 53 12.03 -10.19 3.78
N LEU A 54 11.46 -10.91 2.82
CA LEU A 54 10.70 -10.30 1.73
C LEU A 54 9.42 -9.64 2.27
N ILE A 55 8.74 -10.29 3.22
CA ILE A 55 7.56 -9.76 3.90
C ILE A 55 7.89 -8.48 4.67
N ILE A 56 8.99 -8.47 5.43
CA ILE A 56 9.44 -7.29 6.18
C ILE A 56 9.78 -6.14 5.21
N SER A 57 10.51 -6.42 4.13
CA SER A 57 10.83 -5.39 3.12
C SER A 57 9.59 -4.83 2.43
N GLY A 58 8.60 -5.69 2.15
CA GLY A 58 7.30 -5.29 1.61
C GLY A 58 6.51 -4.42 2.59
N LEU A 59 6.55 -4.74 3.88
CA LEU A 59 5.93 -3.93 4.93
C LEU A 59 6.52 -2.52 4.99
N VAL A 60 7.85 -2.40 4.92
CA VAL A 60 8.54 -1.10 4.90
C VAL A 60 8.18 -0.30 3.65
N ALA A 61 8.15 -0.93 2.48
CA ALA A 61 7.74 -0.28 1.23
C ALA A 61 6.28 0.20 1.28
N LEU A 62 5.38 -0.58 1.90
CA LEU A 62 3.98 -0.21 2.11
C LEU A 62 3.81 0.99 3.04
N ILE A 63 4.57 1.04 4.13
CA ILE A 63 4.58 2.19 5.06
C ILE A 63 5.11 3.43 4.33
N ALA A 64 6.21 3.30 3.58
CA ALA A 64 6.75 4.40 2.79
C ALA A 64 5.75 4.91 1.75
N MET A 65 5.04 4.01 1.06
CA MET A 65 3.97 4.36 0.12
C MET A 65 2.82 5.11 0.81
N GLY A 66 2.40 4.66 2.00
CA GLY A 66 1.38 5.34 2.80
C GLY A 66 1.81 6.75 3.24
N ILE A 67 3.06 6.92 3.64
CA ILE A 67 3.65 8.23 3.98
C ILE A 67 3.65 9.14 2.75
N CYS A 68 4.13 8.66 1.60
CA CYS A 68 4.09 9.40 0.35
C CYS A 68 2.66 9.80 -0.05
N PHE A 69 1.66 8.97 0.27
CA PHE A 69 0.26 9.29 0.00
C PHE A 69 -0.30 10.41 0.89
N ILE A 70 0.10 10.43 2.17
CA ILE A 70 -0.32 11.46 3.13
C ILE A 70 0.36 12.80 2.86
N TYR A 71 1.68 12.77 2.57
CA TYR A 71 2.49 13.98 2.37
C TYR A 71 2.52 14.49 0.93
N GLY A 72 2.29 13.63 -0.07
CA GLY A 72 2.22 14.01 -1.48
C GLY A 72 0.90 14.65 -1.89
N ARG A 73 0.09 15.07 -0.91
CA ARG A 73 -1.12 15.86 -1.09
C ARG A 73 -0.81 17.27 -1.57
#